data_AF-F0FA57-F1
#
_entry.id   AF-F0FA57-F1
#
_cell.length_a   1.000
_cell.length_b   1.000
_cell.length_c   1.000
_cell.angle_alpha   90.00
_cell.angle_beta   90.00
_cell.angle_gamma   90.00
#
_symmetry.space_group_name_H-M   'P 1'
#
loop_
_entity.id
_entity.type
_entity.pdbx_description
1 polymer ?
#
loop_
_entity_poly.entity_id
_entity_poly.type
_entity_poly.pdbx_seq_one_letter_code
_entity_poly.pdbx_strand_id
1 'polypeptide(L)'
;MDTHFLHSDSMFSAVLWKDLKGVNNKSISSSIKKFCKYTRPEMEALSSEVDLLYLLGVLNSSMAGKLLADQRGGDYHIYPEHIRNLPIPIATSKQQEEIARLVRVIMEKIHGGQDSETEQQKVNQIVSALYI
;
A
#
# COMPACT_ATOMS: atom_id res chain seq x y z
N MET A 1 18.81 17.89 1.60
CA MET A 1 17.76 18.56 2.40
C MET A 1 17.12 17.48 3.24
N ASP A 2 17.20 17.59 4.56
CA ASP A 2 16.45 16.71 5.46
C ASP A 2 14.99 17.13 5.43
N THR A 3 14.17 16.38 4.70
CA THR A 3 12.73 16.61 4.65
C THR A 3 12.10 16.14 5.95
N HIS A 4 11.73 17.07 6.82
CA HIS A 4 10.95 16.78 8.02
C HIS A 4 9.47 16.72 7.67
N PHE A 5 8.88 15.53 7.75
CA PHE A 5 7.43 15.37 7.66
C PHE A 5 6.79 15.72 9.01
N LEU A 6 5.95 16.75 9.03
CA LEU A 6 5.14 17.08 10.20
C LEU A 6 3.97 16.09 10.26
N HIS A 7 3.88 15.32 11.34
CA HIS A 7 2.75 14.45 11.62
C HIS A 7 1.77 15.17 12.54
N SER A 8 0.49 15.22 12.17
CA SER A 8 -0.60 15.56 13.08
C SER A 8 -1.28 14.29 13.61
N ASP A 9 -2.15 14.48 14.60
CA ASP A 9 -3.09 13.48 15.11
C ASP A 9 -4.14 13.04 14.07
N SER A 10 -4.32 13.82 13.01
CA SER A 10 -5.18 13.50 11.86
C SER A 10 -4.46 12.83 10.69
N MET A 11 -3.14 12.62 10.77
CA MET A 11 -2.34 12.03 9.70
C MET A 11 -1.99 10.57 9.97
N PHE A 12 -2.34 9.70 9.03
CA PHE A 12 -1.90 8.33 8.99
C PHE A 12 -0.83 8.16 7.91
N SER A 13 0.27 7.50 8.28
CA SER A 13 1.35 7.15 7.35
C SER A 13 1.61 5.66 7.41
N ALA A 14 1.96 5.09 6.26
CA ALA A 14 2.41 3.71 6.14
C ALA A 14 3.86 3.69 5.65
N VAL A 15 4.67 2.80 6.23
CA VAL A 15 6.05 2.56 5.84
C VAL A 15 6.28 1.06 5.74
N LEU A 16 7.25 0.63 4.92
CA LEU A 16 7.60 -0.77 4.82
C LEU A 16 8.36 -1.21 6.08
N TRP A 17 8.15 -2.45 6.51
CA TRP A 17 8.83 -2.98 7.69
C TRP A 17 10.35 -3.00 7.54
N LYS A 18 10.86 -3.28 6.34
CA LYS A 18 12.29 -3.25 6.02
C LYS A 18 12.92 -1.89 6.29
N ASP A 19 12.16 -0.80 6.10
CA ASP A 19 12.63 0.56 6.30
C ASP A 19 12.67 0.94 7.78
N LEU A 20 12.02 0.17 8.64
CA LEU A 20 12.08 0.32 10.10
C LEU A 20 13.22 -0.48 10.74
N LYS A 21 14.00 -1.25 9.97
CA LYS A 21 15.06 -2.12 10.50
C LYS A 21 16.04 -1.30 11.38
N GLY A 22 16.31 -1.82 12.58
CA GLY A 22 17.15 -1.13 13.58
C GLY A 22 16.39 -0.15 14.47
N VAL A 23 15.16 0.25 14.12
CA VAL A 23 14.28 1.03 15.00
C VAL A 23 13.59 0.11 15.99
N ASN A 24 13.98 0.21 17.26
CA ASN A 24 13.45 -0.59 18.35
C ASN A 24 12.78 0.31 19.40
N ASN A 25 11.47 0.13 19.57
CA ASN A 25 10.70 0.77 20.62
C ASN A 25 9.53 -0.13 21.05
N LYS A 26 9.01 0.12 22.25
CA LYS A 26 7.93 -0.70 22.83
C LYS A 26 6.63 -0.65 22.02
N SER A 27 6.32 0.46 21.36
CA SER A 27 5.06 0.61 20.60
C SER A 27 5.05 -0.25 19.33
N ILE A 28 6.19 -0.37 18.63
CA ILE A 28 6.32 -1.28 17.48
C ILE A 28 6.23 -2.74 17.93
N SER A 29 6.98 -3.14 18.96
CA SER A 29 6.93 -4.52 19.46
C SER A 29 5.53 -4.93 19.91
N SER A 30 4.80 -4.01 20.56
CA SER A 30 3.42 -4.24 21.00
C SER A 30 2.47 -4.35 19.81
N SER A 31 2.64 -3.51 18.78
CA SER A 31 1.84 -3.57 17.56
C SER A 31 2.02 -4.89 16.81
N ILE A 32 3.26 -5.38 16.66
CA ILE A 32 3.53 -6.66 16.00
C ILE A 32 2.84 -7.80 16.75
N LYS A 33 3.02 -7.85 18.09
CA LYS A 33 2.40 -8.88 18.93
C LYS A 33 0.86 -8.87 18.85
N LYS A 34 0.26 -7.69 18.72
CA LYS A 34 -1.20 -7.52 18.73
C LYS A 34 -1.83 -7.76 17.35
N PHE A 35 -1.15 -7.35 16.28
CA PHE A 35 -1.77 -7.17 14.97
C PHE A 35 -1.15 -8.02 13.85
N CYS A 36 0.01 -8.61 14.06
CA CYS A 36 0.71 -9.40 13.04
C CYS A 36 0.69 -10.89 13.40
N LYS A 37 0.57 -11.74 12.36
CA LYS A 37 0.75 -13.19 12.51
C LYS A 37 2.24 -13.60 12.50
N TYR A 38 3.09 -12.72 11.98
CA TYR A 38 4.51 -12.95 11.80
C TYR A 38 5.34 -12.15 12.82
N THR A 39 6.55 -12.64 13.10
CA THR A 39 7.57 -11.97 13.90
C THR A 39 8.15 -10.76 13.17
N ARG A 40 8.86 -9.89 13.90
CA ARG A 40 9.53 -8.70 13.34
C ARG A 40 10.44 -9.05 12.15
N PRO A 41 11.36 -10.03 12.22
CA PRO A 41 12.22 -10.38 11.09
C PRO A 41 11.46 -10.91 9.87
N GLU A 42 10.40 -11.70 10.10
CA GLU A 42 9.55 -12.21 9.01
C GLU A 42 8.79 -11.08 8.31
N MET A 43 8.27 -10.10 9.06
CA MET A 43 7.63 -8.91 8.48
C MET A 43 8.63 -8.07 7.66
N GLU A 44 9.86 -7.90 8.17
CA GLU A 44 10.94 -7.19 7.45
C GLU A 44 11.30 -7.92 6.14
N ALA A 45 11.44 -9.26 6.18
CA ALA A 45 11.70 -10.08 5.01
C ALA A 45 10.55 -9.98 3.99
N LEU A 46 9.30 -10.18 4.41
CA LEU A 46 8.12 -10.08 3.57
C LEU A 46 8.02 -8.72 2.87
N SER A 47 8.25 -7.63 3.61
CA SER A 47 8.19 -6.28 3.03
C SER A 47 9.32 -5.98 2.03
N SER A 48 10.38 -6.79 2.03
CA SER A 48 11.49 -6.68 1.06
C SER A 48 11.13 -7.26 -0.30
N GLU A 49 10.13 -8.14 -0.36
CA GLU A 49 9.63 -8.77 -1.59
C GLU A 49 8.55 -7.93 -2.30
N VAL A 50 8.18 -6.79 -1.71
CA VAL A 50 7.08 -5.95 -2.18
C VAL A 50 7.62 -4.59 -2.62
N ASP A 51 7.25 -4.20 -3.84
CA ASP A 51 7.50 -2.88 -4.41
C ASP A 51 6.48 -1.85 -3.88
N LEU A 52 6.94 -0.65 -3.52
CA LEU A 52 6.10 0.40 -2.96
C LEU A 52 5.11 0.96 -3.99
N LEU A 53 5.51 1.08 -5.25
CA LEU A 53 4.64 1.54 -6.34
C LEU A 53 3.65 0.46 -6.74
N TYR A 54 4.01 -0.83 -6.59
CA TYR A 54 3.02 -1.91 -6.66
C TYR A 54 1.92 -1.74 -5.61
N LEU A 55 2.26 -1.52 -4.33
CA LEU A 55 1.28 -1.25 -3.28
C LEU A 55 0.42 -0.03 -3.60
N LEU A 56 1.04 1.04 -4.10
CA LEU A 56 0.31 2.24 -4.51
C LEU A 56 -0.70 1.94 -5.63
N GLY A 57 -0.32 1.12 -6.61
CA GLY A 57 -1.21 0.67 -7.68
C GLY A 57 -2.38 -0.18 -7.16
N VAL A 58 -2.12 -1.11 -6.24
CA VAL A 58 -3.18 -1.91 -5.60
C VAL A 58 -4.14 -1.02 -4.83
N LEU A 59 -3.65 -0.11 -3.98
CA LEU A 59 -4.48 0.76 -3.15
C LEU A 59 -5.33 1.75 -3.96
N ASN A 60 -4.87 2.16 -5.13
CA ASN A 60 -5.62 3.03 -6.05
C ASN A 60 -6.48 2.26 -7.06
N SER A 61 -6.54 0.93 -6.95
CA SER A 61 -7.37 0.12 -7.85
C SER A 61 -8.85 0.16 -7.47
N SER A 62 -9.72 -0.08 -8.44
CA SER A 62 -11.16 -0.26 -8.22
C SER A 62 -11.48 -1.43 -7.28
N MET A 63 -10.64 -2.47 -7.28
CA MET A 63 -10.78 -3.62 -6.39
C MET A 63 -10.55 -3.23 -4.92
N ALA A 64 -9.45 -2.52 -4.63
CA ALA A 64 -9.20 -2.00 -3.28
C ALA A 64 -10.31 -1.03 -2.85
N GLY A 65 -10.79 -0.18 -3.76
CA GLY A 65 -11.92 0.70 -3.52
C GLY A 65 -13.18 -0.05 -3.09
N LYS A 66 -13.51 -1.16 -3.78
CA LYS A 66 -14.64 -2.04 -3.41
C LYS A 66 -14.43 -2.68 -2.05
N LEU A 67 -13.28 -3.30 -1.81
CA LEU A 67 -12.95 -3.96 -0.54
C LEU A 67 -13.02 -2.99 0.65
N LEU A 68 -12.53 -1.77 0.48
CA LEU A 68 -12.59 -0.73 1.51
C LEU A 68 -14.01 -0.20 1.70
N ALA A 69 -14.83 -0.11 0.65
CA ALA A 69 -16.24 0.25 0.78
C ALA A 69 -17.01 -0.81 1.60
N ASP A 70 -16.76 -2.09 1.34
CA ASP A 70 -17.38 -3.20 2.06
C ASP A 70 -16.96 -3.21 3.55
N GLN A 71 -15.70 -2.92 3.85
CA GLN A 71 -15.20 -2.84 5.24
C GLN A 71 -15.76 -1.65 6.03
N ARG A 72 -15.94 -0.49 5.38
CA ARG A 72 -16.39 0.74 6.06
C ARG A 72 -17.88 0.74 6.43
N GLY A 73 -18.68 -0.15 5.86
CA GLY A 73 -20.11 -0.26 6.18
C GLY A 73 -20.92 1.02 5.94
N GLY A 74 -20.47 1.89 5.02
CA GLY A 74 -21.11 3.17 4.71
C GLY A 74 -20.41 4.42 5.29
N ASP A 75 -19.40 4.28 6.16
CA ASP A 75 -18.53 5.40 6.53
C ASP A 75 -17.60 5.77 5.36
N TYR A 76 -17.26 7.05 5.23
CA TYR A 76 -16.30 7.51 4.24
C TYR A 76 -14.85 7.46 4.76
N HIS A 77 -14.65 7.49 6.09
CA HIS A 77 -13.32 7.50 6.69
C HIS A 77 -12.59 6.17 6.52
N ILE A 78 -11.30 6.25 6.22
CA ILE A 78 -10.40 5.10 6.18
C ILE A 78 -9.51 5.17 7.42
N TYR A 79 -9.72 4.23 8.34
CA TYR A 79 -8.89 4.09 9.54
C TYR A 79 -7.83 3.00 9.36
N PRO A 80 -6.76 3.00 10.18
CA PRO A 80 -5.69 2.01 10.09
C PRO A 80 -6.15 0.56 10.17
N GLU A 81 -7.24 0.25 10.86
CA GLU A 81 -7.85 -1.08 10.90
C GLU A 81 -8.40 -1.53 9.55
N HIS A 82 -8.94 -0.62 8.74
CA HIS A 82 -9.43 -0.95 7.39
C HIS A 82 -8.25 -1.30 6.48
N ILE A 83 -7.18 -0.51 6.55
CA ILE A 83 -5.95 -0.79 5.78
C ILE A 83 -5.30 -2.10 6.24
N ARG A 84 -5.25 -2.35 7.55
CA ARG A 84 -4.64 -3.57 8.12
C ARG A 84 -5.35 -4.85 7.66
N ASN A 85 -6.66 -4.80 7.48
CA ASN A 85 -7.48 -5.94 7.08
C ASN A 85 -7.72 -6.01 5.57
N LEU A 86 -7.15 -5.10 4.79
CA LEU A 86 -7.23 -5.14 3.33
C LEU A 86 -6.36 -6.30 2.81
N PRO A 87 -6.93 -7.30 2.10
CA PRO A 87 -6.11 -8.32 1.47
C PRO A 87 -5.29 -7.68 0.34
N ILE A 88 -3.97 -7.75 0.47
CA ILE A 88 -3.04 -7.39 -0.61
C ILE A 88 -2.67 -8.69 -1.34
N PRO A 89 -2.88 -8.77 -2.67
CA PRO A 89 -2.65 -10.00 -3.38
C PRO A 89 -1.15 -10.23 -3.57
N ILE A 90 -0.76 -11.50 -3.64
CA ILE A 90 0.62 -11.89 -3.92
C ILE A 90 0.84 -11.81 -5.43
N ALA A 91 1.83 -11.03 -5.86
CA ALA A 91 2.17 -10.85 -7.26
C ALA A 91 3.61 -11.28 -7.52
N THR A 92 3.85 -11.86 -8.70
CA THR A 92 5.20 -12.15 -9.18
C THR A 92 5.99 -10.86 -9.37
N SER A 93 7.33 -10.92 -9.31
CA SER A 93 8.19 -9.74 -9.53
C SER A 93 7.88 -9.03 -10.85
N LYS A 94 7.57 -9.78 -11.91
CA LYS A 94 7.20 -9.23 -13.22
C LYS A 94 5.86 -8.47 -13.19
N GLN A 95 4.88 -8.97 -12.45
CA GLN A 95 3.59 -8.26 -12.29
C GLN A 95 3.75 -7.00 -11.44
N GLN A 96 4.53 -7.07 -10.36
CA GLN A 96 4.83 -5.90 -9.54
C GLN A 96 5.56 -4.83 -10.35
N GLU A 97 6.55 -5.21 -11.17
CA GLU A 97 7.30 -4.30 -12.03
C GLU A 97 6.41 -3.61 -13.07
N GLU A 98 5.51 -4.36 -13.72
CA GLU A 98 4.59 -3.78 -14.71
C GLU A 98 3.60 -2.80 -14.08
N ILE A 99 3.04 -3.14 -12.91
CA ILE A 99 2.18 -2.21 -12.16
C ILE A 99 2.97 -0.98 -11.72
N ALA A 100 4.17 -1.16 -11.16
CA ALA A 100 5.04 -0.06 -10.74
C ALA A 100 5.37 0.89 -11.91
N ARG A 101 5.65 0.34 -13.09
CA ARG A 101 5.89 1.12 -14.32
C ARG A 101 4.67 1.95 -14.71
N LEU A 102 3.47 1.36 -14.71
CA LEU A 102 2.22 2.08 -14.99
C LEU A 102 1.97 3.19 -13.97
N VAL A 103 2.20 2.91 -12.67
CA VAL A 103 2.03 3.88 -11.60
C VAL A 103 2.97 5.08 -11.76
N ARG A 104 4.23 4.89 -12.16
CA ARG A 104 5.14 6.01 -12.47
C ARG A 104 4.59 6.90 -13.57
N VAL A 105 4.10 6.30 -14.67
CA VAL A 105 3.49 7.03 -15.78
C VAL A 105 2.25 7.81 -15.31
N ILE A 106 1.40 7.21 -14.47
CA ILE A 106 0.24 7.89 -13.88
C ILE A 106 0.69 9.11 -13.06
N MET A 107 1.68 8.94 -12.19
CA MET A 107 2.20 10.04 -11.36
C MET A 107 2.78 11.18 -12.21
N GLU A 108 3.56 10.87 -13.25
CA GLU A 108 4.12 11.86 -14.18
C GLU A 108 3.02 12.61 -14.94
N LYS A 109 2.01 11.90 -15.46
CA LYS A 109 0.86 12.50 -16.15
C LYS A 109 0.06 13.41 -15.23
N ILE A 110 -0.27 12.96 -14.01
CA ILE A 110 -0.99 13.77 -13.03
C ILE A 110 -0.20 15.03 -12.68
N HIS A 111 1.12 14.91 -12.47
CA HIS A 111 1.98 16.05 -12.21
C HIS A 111 2.00 17.05 -13.39
N GLY A 112 1.94 16.55 -14.62
CA GLY A 112 1.84 17.36 -15.85
C GLY A 112 0.43 17.83 -16.20
N GLY A 113 -0.60 17.52 -15.40
CA GLY A 113 -2.01 17.87 -15.69
C GLY A 113 -2.61 17.11 -16.88
N GLN A 114 -2.07 15.94 -17.22
CA GLN A 114 -2.51 15.09 -18.34
C GLN A 114 -3.44 13.98 -17.88
N ASP A 115 -4.29 13.50 -18.81
CA ASP A 115 -5.15 12.34 -18.55
C ASP A 115 -4.34 11.04 -18.40
N SER A 116 -4.72 10.23 -17.41
CA SER A 116 -4.12 8.94 -17.06
C SER A 116 -5.13 7.79 -16.99
N GLU A 117 -6.35 7.98 -17.51
CA GLU A 117 -7.42 6.98 -17.41
C GLU A 117 -7.01 5.64 -18.03
N THR A 118 -6.33 5.68 -19.18
CA THR A 118 -5.87 4.47 -19.88
C THR A 118 -4.91 3.64 -19.01
N GLU A 119 -3.96 4.27 -18.33
CA GLU A 119 -3.03 3.57 -17.44
C GLU A 119 -3.72 3.07 -16.16
N GLN A 120 -4.64 3.86 -15.60
CA GLN A 120 -5.45 3.45 -14.45
C GLN A 120 -6.31 2.22 -14.77
N GLN A 121 -6.94 2.17 -15.95
CA GLN A 121 -7.71 1.02 -16.41
C GLN A 121 -6.83 -0.24 -16.56
N LYS A 122 -5.60 -0.10 -17.07
CA LYS A 122 -4.64 -1.21 -17.15
C LYS A 122 -4.24 -1.72 -15.77
N VAL A 123 -3.94 -0.82 -14.83
CA VAL A 123 -3.67 -1.20 -13.42
C VAL A 123 -4.86 -1.95 -12.85
N ASN A 124 -6.08 -1.44 -13.03
CA ASN A 124 -7.30 -2.10 -12.56
C ASN A 124 -7.48 -3.50 -13.14
N GLN A 125 -7.21 -3.70 -14.43
CA GLN A 125 -7.30 -5.00 -15.07
C GLN A 125 -6.29 -5.99 -14.48
N ILE A 126 -5.02 -5.59 -14.36
CA ILE A 126 -3.96 -6.45 -13.82
C ILE A 126 -4.25 -6.79 -12.36
N VAL A 127 -4.58 -5.78 -11.54
CA VAL A 127 -4.85 -5.97 -10.12
C VAL A 127 -6.08 -6.86 -9.91
N SER A 128 -7.17 -6.66 -10.65
CA SER A 128 -8.37 -7.49 -10.51
C SER A 128 -8.09 -8.97 -10.80
N ALA A 129 -7.19 -9.26 -11.75
CA ALA A 129 -6.79 -10.63 -12.06
C ALA A 129 -5.97 -11.31 -10.94
N LEU A 130 -5.42 -10.55 -9.99
CA LEU A 130 -4.68 -11.08 -8.84
C LEU A 130 -5.58 -11.51 -7.67
N TYR A 131 -6.85 -11.11 -7.67
CA TYR A 131 -7.82 -11.41 -6.60
C TYR A 131 -8.73 -12.60 -6.93
N ILE A 132 -8.38 -13.40 -7.95
CA ILE A 132 -9.12 -14.59 -8.41
C ILE A 132 -8.67 -15.84 -7.62
#